data_AF-A0A086PMP0-F1
#
_entry.id   AF-A0A086PMP0-F1
#
_cell.length_a   1.000
_cell.length_b   1.000
_cell.length_c   1.000
_cell.angle_alpha   90.00
_cell.angle_beta   90.00
_cell.angle_gamma   90.00
#
_symmetry.space_group_name_H-M   'P 1'
#
loop_
_entity.id
_entity.type
_entity.pdbx_description
1 polymer ?
#
loop_
_entity_poly.entity_id
_entity_poly.type
_entity_poly.pdbx_seq_one_letter_code
_entity_poly.pdbx_strand_id
1 'polypeptide(L)' 'MKSVLDTAVVCVKRTLDYTVKPRVQAGATTMQTEGLKHSINPFCEIAVEEAVRLKERNVIKRVVAVSVGGPGAVQ' A
#
# COMPACT_ATOMS: atom_id res chain seq x y z
N MET A 1 -19.96 2.25 22.07
CA MET A 1 -18.80 1.57 21.44
C MET A 1 -19.04 1.06 20.00
N LYS A 2 -20.15 1.39 19.31
CA LYS A 2 -20.39 0.96 17.90
C LYS A 2 -19.70 1.82 16.83
N SER A 3 -19.19 3.01 17.15
CA SER A 3 -18.71 3.97 16.15
C SER A 3 -17.32 3.70 15.56
N VAL A 4 -16.48 2.92 16.24
CA VAL A 4 -15.10 2.64 15.79
C VAL A 4 -15.05 1.51 14.75
N LEU A 5 -16.06 0.64 14.71
CA LEU A 5 -16.11 -0.51 13.79
C LEU A 5 -16.66 -0.17 12.39
N ASP A 6 -17.16 1.06 12.17
CA ASP A 6 -17.77 1.46 10.90
C ASP A 6 -16.73 1.81 9.81
N THR A 7 -15.45 1.99 10.17
CA THR A 7 -14.38 2.39 9.25
C THR A 7 -13.21 1.42 9.30
N ALA A 8 -12.86 0.82 8.15
CA ALA A 8 -11.60 0.11 8.00
C ALA A 8 -10.50 1.09 7.58
N VAL A 9 -9.38 1.08 8.31
CA VAL A 9 -8.16 1.77 7.92
C VAL A 9 -7.19 0.75 7.34
N VAL A 10 -6.86 0.89 6.06
CA VAL A 10 -6.01 -0.05 5.32
C VAL A 10 -4.66 0.61 5.06
N CYS A 11 -3.63 0.10 5.70
CA CYS A 11 -2.25 0.55 5.46
C CYS A 11 -1.76 -0.02 4.13
N VAL A 12 -1.43 0.87 3.20
CA VAL A 12 -0.87 0.53 1.89
C VAL A 12 0.56 1.07 1.78
N LYS A 13 1.41 0.36 1.06
CA LYS A 13 2.80 0.77 0.86
C LYS A 13 3.15 0.72 -0.62
N ARG A 14 3.79 1.79 -1.10
CA ARG A 14 4.44 1.83 -2.41
C ARG A 14 5.78 1.10 -2.31
N THR A 15 5.95 0.03 -3.08
CA THR A 15 7.18 -0.78 -3.13
C THR A 15 7.69 -0.89 -4.55
N LEU A 16 8.92 -1.38 -4.73
CA LEU A 16 9.38 -1.78 -6.04
C LEU A 16 8.41 -2.82 -6.63
N ASP A 17 8.10 -2.69 -7.91
CA ASP A 17 7.24 -3.67 -8.60
C ASP A 17 7.90 -5.05 -8.56
N TYR A 18 7.11 -6.09 -8.34
CA TYR A 18 7.60 -7.46 -8.16
C TYR A 18 8.35 -8.01 -9.38
N THR A 19 8.14 -7.42 -10.57
CA THR A 19 8.84 -7.78 -11.80
C THR A 19 10.24 -7.16 -11.90
N VAL A 20 10.54 -6.13 -11.10
CA VAL A 20 11.84 -5.45 -11.15
C VAL A 20 12.83 -6.15 -10.23
N LYS A 21 13.99 -6.51 -10.77
CA LYS A 21 15.08 -7.11 -10.00
C LYS A 21 15.84 -6.03 -9.20
N PRO A 22 15.83 -6.07 -7.85
CA PRO A 22 16.56 -5.10 -7.03
C PRO A 22 18.08 -5.16 -7.30
N ARG A 23 18.73 -4.00 -7.31
CA ARG A 23 20.20 -3.87 -7.38
C ARG A 23 20.69 -2.96 -6.27
N VAL A 24 21.82 -3.31 -5.67
CA VAL A 24 22.49 -2.48 -4.67
C VAL A 24 23.23 -1.35 -5.39
N GLN A 25 23.17 -0.14 -4.86
CA GLN A 25 23.92 0.99 -5.38
C GLN A 25 25.41 0.84 -5.01
N ALA A 26 26.31 1.07 -5.98
CA ALA A 26 27.75 0.91 -5.76
C ALA A 26 28.25 1.84 -4.65
N GLY A 27 28.94 1.28 -3.65
CA GLY A 27 29.51 2.05 -2.53
C GLY A 27 28.48 2.57 -1.52
N ALA A 28 27.21 2.15 -1.60
CA ALA A 28 26.15 2.59 -0.70
C ALA A 28 25.48 1.42 0.03
N THR A 29 24.78 1.73 1.12
CA THR A 29 23.93 0.78 1.87
C THR A 29 22.49 0.72 1.35
N THR A 30 22.21 1.44 0.27
CA THR A 30 20.87 1.61 -0.34
C THR A 30 20.76 0.87 -1.66
N MET A 31 19.53 0.53 -2.05
CA MET A 31 19.25 -0.01 -3.37
C MET A 31 19.01 1.10 -4.40
N GLN A 32 19.25 0.79 -5.67
CA GLN A 32 18.83 1.65 -6.77
C GLN A 32 17.30 1.65 -6.87
N THR A 33 16.68 2.84 -6.86
CA THR A 33 15.23 3.01 -6.99
C THR A 33 14.84 4.03 -8.06
N GLU A 34 15.79 4.86 -8.51
CA GLU A 34 15.55 5.91 -9.50
C GLU A 34 15.21 5.31 -10.87
N GLY A 35 14.16 5.85 -11.50
CA GLY A 35 13.65 5.35 -12.78
C GLY A 35 13.01 3.95 -12.73
N LEU A 36 12.99 3.28 -11.57
CA LEU A 36 12.39 1.96 -11.45
C LEU A 36 10.87 2.04 -11.22
N LYS A 37 10.16 1.09 -11.83
CA LYS A 37 8.72 0.94 -11.61
C LYS A 37 8.44 0.59 -10.15
N HIS A 38 7.50 1.32 -9.58
CA HIS A 38 6.94 1.03 -8.28
C HIS A 38 5.46 0.70 -8.42
N SER A 39 4.96 -0.13 -7.51
CA SER A 39 3.56 -0.52 -7.43
C SER A 39 3.09 -0.48 -5.98
N ILE A 40 1.79 -0.61 -5.77
CA ILE A 40 1.27 -1.02 -4.47
C ILE A 40 1.89 -2.39 -4.12
N ASN A 41 2.24 -2.58 -2.85
CA ASN A 41 2.72 -3.85 -2.38
C ASN A 41 1.63 -4.93 -2.60
N PRO A 42 1.97 -6.12 -3.13
CA PRO A 42 0.98 -7.14 -3.47
C PRO A 42 0.07 -7.55 -2.30
N PHE A 43 0.59 -7.55 -1.07
CA PHE A 43 -0.23 -7.88 0.11
C PHE A 43 -1.21 -6.76 0.47
N CYS A 44 -0.84 -5.50 0.19
CA CYS A 44 -1.71 -4.35 0.39
C CYS A 44 -2.89 -4.38 -0.60
N GLU A 45 -2.74 -4.91 -1.82
CA GLU A 45 -3.87 -5.09 -2.75
C GLU A 45 -4.94 -6.01 -2.16
N ILE A 46 -4.51 -7.14 -1.59
CA ILE A 46 -5.40 -8.11 -0.95
C ILE A 46 -6.13 -7.47 0.24
N ALA A 47 -5.41 -6.67 1.05
CA ALA A 47 -6.00 -5.98 2.19
C ALA A 47 -7.05 -4.93 1.77
N VAL A 48 -6.80 -4.19 0.68
CA VAL A 48 -7.77 -3.24 0.12
C VAL A 48 -8.99 -3.97 -0.41
N GLU A 49 -8.80 -5.06 -1.16
CA GLU A 49 -9.88 -5.88 -1.71
C GLU A 49 -10.81 -6.41 -0.61
N GLU A 50 -10.26 -6.99 0.46
CA GLU A 50 -11.11 -7.51 1.55
C GLU A 50 -11.85 -6.39 2.29
N ALA A 51 -11.23 -5.22 2.48
CA ALA A 51 -11.93 -4.07 3.05
C ALA A 51 -13.10 -3.60 2.17
N VAL A 52 -12.93 -3.62 0.84
CA VAL A 52 -14.01 -3.33 -0.11
C VAL A 52 -15.12 -4.38 0.00
N ARG A 53 -14.78 -5.67 0.05
CA ARG A 53 -15.78 -6.75 0.22
C ARG A 53 -16.57 -6.63 1.50
N LEU A 54 -15.93 -6.28 2.62
CA LEU A 54 -16.62 -6.03 3.90
C LEU A 54 -17.57 -4.83 3.79
N LYS A 55 -17.20 -3.80 3.03
CA LYS A 55 -18.08 -2.65 2.77
C LYS A 55 -19.28 -3.04 1.91
N GLU A 56 -19.07 -3.82 0.85
CA GLU A 56 -20.15 -4.32 -0.03
C GLU A 56 -21.12 -5.25 0.70
N ARG A 57 -20.62 -6.02 1.68
CA ARG A 57 -21.43 -6.84 2.59
C ARG A 57 -22.11 -6.04 3.70
N ASN A 58 -21.98 -4.70 3.69
CA ASN A 58 -22.50 -3.78 4.71
C ASN A 58 -21.99 -4.06 6.14
N VAL A 59 -20.82 -4.70 6.28
CA VAL A 59 -20.15 -4.94 7.57
C VAL A 59 -19.48 -3.67 8.07
N ILE A 60 -18.93 -2.87 7.16
CA ILE A 60 -18.34 -1.55 7.42
C ILE A 60 -18.94 -0.50 6.47
N LYS A 61 -18.86 0.78 6.81
CA LYS A 61 -19.43 1.88 6.02
C LYS A 61 -18.38 2.63 5.20
N ARG A 62 -17.13 2.62 5.65
CA ARG A 62 -16.06 3.42 5.07
C ARG A 62 -14.75 2.64 5.03
N VAL A 63 -13.99 2.84 3.96
CA VAL A 63 -12.60 2.38 3.83
C VAL A 63 -11.73 3.61 3.67
N VAL A 64 -10.63 3.68 4.43
CA VAL A 64 -9.61 4.73 4.35
C VAL A 64 -8.27 4.06 4.09
N ALA A 65 -7.70 4.32 2.91
CA ALA A 65 -6.33 3.88 2.61
C ALA A 65 -5.32 4.89 3.17
N VAL A 66 -4.28 4.40 3.83
CA VAL A 66 -3.22 5.21 4.45
C VAL A 66 -1.87 4.73 3.95
N SER A 67 -1.04 5.66 3.48
CA SER A 67 0.35 5.41 3.07
C SER A 67 1.25 6.41 3.75
N VAL A 68 2.47 5.99 4.09
CA VAL A 68 3.52 6.85 4.62
C VAL A 68 4.73 6.78 3.68
N GLY A 69 5.13 7.92 3.15
CA GLY A 69 6.29 8.04 2.26
C GLY A 69 6.54 9.48 1.83
N GLY A 70 7.61 9.70 1.08
CA GLY A 70 7.96 11.01 0.54
C GLY A 70 6.97 11.51 -0.53
N PRO A 71 7.19 12.70 -1.13
CA PRO A 71 6.27 13.31 -2.08
C PRO A 71 5.86 12.41 -3.26
N GLY A 72 6.74 11.49 -3.69
CA GLY A 72 6.45 10.49 -4.73
C GLY A 72 5.72 9.22 -4.25
N ALA A 73 5.23 9.19 -3.02
CA ALA A 73 4.42 8.08 -2.48
C ALA A 73 2.92 8.19 -2.83
N VAL A 74 2.52 9.29 -3.49
CA VAL A 74 1.14 9.62 -3.84
C VAL A 74 1.06 10.01 -5.32
N GLN A 75 1.39 9.09 -6.24
CA GLN A 75 1.10 9.19 -7.67
C GLN A 75 0.79 7.81 -8.22
#